data_AF-A0A6A4HXV2-F1
#
_entry.id   AF-A0A6A4HXV2-F1
#
_cell.length_a   1.000
_cell.length_b   1.000
_cell.length_c   1.000
_cell.angle_alpha   90.00
_cell.angle_beta   90.00
_cell.angle_gamma   90.00
#
_symmetry.space_group_name_H-M   'P 1'
#
loop_
_entity.id
_entity.type
_entity.pdbx_description
1 polymer ?
#
loop_
_entity_poly.entity_id
_entity_poly.type
_entity_poly.pdbx_seq_one_letter_code
_entity_poly.pdbx_strand_id
1 'polypeptide(L)'
;MIHPSRPSLSLLGALITSWACAEVHAQTWCGKNYMITEPVTNPGGQFPISKTFSEPQIALRCGPAVKPYLPEDLDSTDPTFVSILVDLPVVFSNISGAIPFNRASSLSTVDVIVLVDGKELVSASVPVNASKHALPFSLSSLQPGTEAHNLTCTASLGEGEEVIGSSLLTYLPAKPNSIGSVTKMDMRSGTLLAKPPTGEDGPYGRIFPIGFYTQFEGYLDSELSISSTLKEQGFTVVHTVPPFENNTILEEVLDKMQKAGLWLMYDMRYTYMNDTSVSEQVKLIRSRPNLLLWYTGDEPDGTSDPLNATTHAQFLINSLDGGDGKGGSGYHPVSLVLNCENYFWSEYASGADVLMQDTYMIGNNVTFSSEWGTPCTVDYGDCGCDNCQGIDGVGSFKDISFRMDVFAERAFIDGWELEKVVWTVPQGFGTEEYLCSSYAFRCSPLTLPSSRYWTRNPTGEEFVVQSIVGINHGGLGVVSWDDPTTPEIKASASALALALTSGPSNMSAFILNPSSTFKQVTTTSGIDTGMWTLDRKTLLLASNMNYENTTLEAADLGLGSKGFGGGLTEVFCSGLCSAGDESVVFGSVGSGGFVFSA
;
A
#
# COMPACT_ATOMS: atom_id res chain seq x y z
N MET A 1 58.13 -77.19 -8.78
CA MET A 1 57.29 -78.33 -9.20
C MET A 1 55.88 -78.04 -8.71
N ILE A 2 54.94 -77.87 -9.65
CA ILE A 2 53.48 -78.03 -9.48
C ILE A 2 52.73 -76.89 -8.72
N HIS A 3 52.25 -75.92 -9.52
CA HIS A 3 50.89 -75.35 -9.49
C HIS A 3 49.81 -76.46 -9.67
N PRO A 4 48.47 -76.25 -9.51
CA PRO A 4 47.70 -75.01 -9.27
C PRO A 4 46.60 -75.23 -8.17
N SER A 5 45.80 -74.25 -7.71
CA SER A 5 44.64 -73.72 -8.44
C SER A 5 43.86 -72.71 -7.58
N ARG A 6 43.50 -71.61 -8.22
CA ARG A 6 42.59 -70.55 -7.75
C ARG A 6 41.13 -71.07 -7.77
N PRO A 7 40.22 -70.36 -7.08
CA PRO A 7 39.38 -69.46 -7.85
C PRO A 7 39.48 -68.02 -7.34
N SER A 8 39.66 -67.13 -8.30
CA SER A 8 39.48 -65.69 -8.21
C SER A 8 38.01 -65.36 -8.48
N LEU A 9 37.42 -64.49 -7.66
CA LEU A 9 36.54 -63.38 -8.04
C LEU A 9 36.33 -62.57 -6.74
N SER A 10 37.21 -61.60 -6.48
CA SER A 10 37.02 -60.15 -6.75
C SER A 10 36.28 -59.44 -5.61
N LEU A 11 37.10 -58.80 -4.76
CA LEU A 11 36.89 -57.61 -3.95
C LEU A 11 35.44 -57.08 -3.84
N LEU A 12 34.89 -57.19 -2.62
CA LEU A 12 33.88 -56.28 -2.11
C LEU A 12 34.44 -54.84 -2.12
N GLY A 13 34.02 -54.05 -3.10
CA GLY A 13 34.02 -52.59 -2.99
C GLY A 13 32.57 -52.15 -2.79
N ALA A 14 32.17 -51.94 -1.54
CA ALA A 14 30.88 -51.33 -1.24
C ALA A 14 30.95 -49.85 -1.65
N LEU A 15 30.47 -49.52 -2.85
CA LEU A 15 30.02 -48.18 -3.16
C LEU A 15 28.78 -47.91 -2.30
N ILE A 16 28.94 -47.15 -1.23
CA ILE A 16 27.81 -46.48 -0.59
C ILE A 16 27.47 -45.32 -1.51
N THR A 17 26.54 -45.54 -2.44
CA THR A 17 25.83 -44.46 -3.12
C THR A 17 24.91 -43.82 -2.09
N SER A 18 25.41 -42.79 -1.39
CA SER A 18 24.55 -41.81 -0.74
C SER A 18 23.81 -41.08 -1.85
N TRP A 19 22.63 -41.58 -2.21
CA TRP A 19 21.58 -40.74 -2.81
C TRP A 19 21.24 -39.69 -1.75
N ALA A 20 21.95 -38.57 -1.80
CA ALA A 20 21.38 -37.33 -1.32
C ALA A 20 20.12 -37.13 -2.18
N CYS A 21 18.95 -37.40 -1.60
CA CYS A 21 17.75 -36.76 -2.09
C CYS A 21 18.03 -35.27 -1.95
N ALA A 22 18.41 -34.63 -3.06
CA ALA A 22 18.11 -33.23 -3.20
C ALA A 22 16.59 -33.17 -3.06
N GLU A 23 16.10 -32.73 -1.91
CA GLU A 23 14.73 -32.28 -1.80
C GLU A 23 14.60 -31.21 -2.87
N VAL A 24 13.93 -31.57 -3.98
CA VAL A 24 13.36 -30.56 -4.86
C VAL A 24 12.32 -29.91 -3.97
N HIS A 25 12.66 -28.77 -3.37
CA HIS A 25 11.69 -27.95 -2.69
C HIS A 25 10.57 -27.68 -3.70
N ALA A 26 9.36 -28.11 -3.37
CA ALA A 26 8.18 -27.82 -4.15
C ALA A 26 8.09 -26.31 -4.37
N GLN A 27 7.61 -25.88 -5.53
CA GLN A 27 7.42 -24.45 -5.75
C GLN A 27 6.17 -24.02 -5.00
N THR A 28 6.31 -23.01 -4.14
CA THR A 28 5.20 -22.52 -3.33
C THR A 28 4.82 -21.10 -3.71
N TRP A 29 3.52 -20.80 -3.64
CA TRP A 29 2.97 -19.46 -3.68
C TRP A 29 2.20 -19.22 -2.39
N CYS A 30 2.54 -18.19 -1.61
CA CYS A 30 1.94 -17.97 -0.29
C CYS A 30 2.05 -19.20 0.64
N GLY A 31 3.15 -19.95 0.54
CA GLY A 31 3.38 -21.22 1.25
C GLY A 31 2.58 -22.43 0.73
N LYS A 32 1.77 -22.27 -0.31
CA LYS A 32 0.95 -23.34 -0.92
C LYS A 32 1.67 -23.96 -2.09
N ASN A 33 1.71 -25.29 -2.14
CA ASN A 33 1.98 -25.99 -3.40
C ASN A 33 0.86 -25.69 -4.40
N TYR A 34 1.21 -25.52 -5.67
CA TYR A 34 0.22 -25.13 -6.68
C TYR A 34 0.25 -25.99 -7.93
N MET A 35 1.25 -26.86 -8.13
CA MET A 35 1.31 -27.73 -9.29
C MET A 35 0.56 -29.05 -9.06
N ILE A 36 -0.08 -29.57 -10.12
CA ILE A 36 -0.92 -30.78 -10.09
C ILE A 36 -0.23 -32.04 -9.53
N THR A 37 1.11 -32.10 -9.58
CA THR A 37 1.90 -33.23 -9.08
C THR A 37 2.33 -33.08 -7.63
N GLU A 38 2.11 -31.92 -7.02
CA GLU A 38 2.53 -31.60 -5.66
C GLU A 38 1.41 -31.93 -4.65
N PRO A 39 1.76 -32.35 -3.43
CA PRO A 39 0.78 -32.63 -2.40
C PRO A 39 0.17 -31.33 -1.84
N VAL A 40 -1.02 -31.43 -1.27
CA VAL A 40 -1.59 -30.36 -0.44
C VAL A 40 -0.75 -30.22 0.84
N THR A 41 -0.38 -28.98 1.19
CA THR A 41 0.45 -28.68 2.35
C THR A 41 -0.14 -27.49 3.10
N ASN A 42 -0.21 -27.59 4.44
CA ASN A 42 -0.56 -26.41 5.23
C ASN A 42 0.51 -25.34 5.01
N PRO A 43 0.15 -24.12 4.56
CA PRO A 43 1.14 -23.08 4.28
C PRO A 43 1.93 -22.68 5.53
N GLY A 44 1.33 -22.79 6.72
CA GLY A 44 1.80 -22.11 7.92
C GLY A 44 1.81 -20.58 7.74
N GLY A 45 2.38 -19.87 8.70
CA GLY A 45 2.58 -18.42 8.60
C GLY A 45 1.32 -17.56 8.55
N GLN A 46 0.11 -18.15 8.64
CA GLN A 46 -1.12 -17.36 8.57
C GLN A 46 -1.17 -16.35 9.71
N PHE A 47 -1.54 -15.11 9.39
CA PHE A 47 -1.76 -14.08 10.38
C PHE A 47 -2.73 -14.59 11.45
N PRO A 48 -2.38 -14.50 12.74
CA PRO A 48 -3.16 -15.13 13.79
C PRO A 48 -4.53 -14.46 13.95
N ILE A 49 -5.58 -15.28 14.08
CA ILE A 49 -6.90 -14.77 14.47
C ILE A 49 -6.78 -14.18 15.88
N SER A 50 -7.10 -12.89 16.01
CA SER A 50 -7.01 -12.21 17.30
C SER A 50 -7.96 -12.83 18.33
N LYS A 51 -7.42 -13.14 19.51
CA LYS A 51 -8.21 -13.64 20.64
C LYS A 51 -9.18 -12.54 21.11
N THR A 52 -10.47 -12.89 21.25
CA THR A 52 -11.48 -11.99 21.80
C THR A 52 -11.61 -12.11 23.32
N PHE A 53 -12.00 -11.03 23.98
CA PHE A 53 -12.22 -10.93 25.43
C PHE A 53 -13.65 -10.50 25.74
N SER A 54 -14.18 -10.90 26.89
CA SER A 54 -15.47 -10.41 27.40
C SER A 54 -15.36 -9.04 28.08
N GLU A 55 -14.16 -8.70 28.55
CA GLU A 55 -13.83 -7.43 29.20
C GLU A 55 -13.03 -6.54 28.24
N PRO A 56 -13.27 -5.21 28.26
CA PRO A 56 -12.55 -4.30 27.39
C PRO A 56 -11.05 -4.30 27.72
N GLN A 57 -10.25 -4.15 26.68
CA GLN A 57 -8.81 -3.95 26.73
C GLN A 57 -8.50 -2.53 26.25
N ILE A 58 -7.43 -1.92 26.75
CA ILE A 58 -6.92 -0.62 26.28
C ILE A 58 -5.47 -0.77 25.85
N ALA A 59 -5.11 -0.16 24.73
CA ALA A 59 -3.72 0.02 24.31
C ALA A 59 -3.40 1.51 24.21
N LEU A 60 -2.12 1.84 24.22
CA LEU A 60 -1.62 3.18 23.92
C LEU A 60 -0.70 3.10 22.72
N ARG A 61 -1.00 3.88 21.68
CA ARG A 61 -0.07 4.15 20.58
C ARG A 61 0.34 5.60 20.62
N CYS A 62 1.57 5.84 20.20
CA CYS A 62 1.97 7.17 19.84
C CYS A 62 3.03 7.17 18.75
N GLY A 63 3.06 8.23 17.95
CA GLY A 63 4.03 8.43 16.88
C GLY A 63 4.03 9.88 16.41
N PRO A 64 5.07 10.32 15.68
CA PRO A 64 5.09 11.67 15.15
C PRO A 64 3.97 11.89 14.12
N ALA A 65 3.36 13.07 14.12
CA ALA A 65 2.36 13.43 13.12
C ALA A 65 2.93 13.47 11.69
N VAL A 66 4.21 13.79 11.55
CA VAL A 66 4.92 13.78 10.28
C VAL A 66 6.25 13.03 10.44
N LYS A 67 6.58 12.16 9.48
CA LYS A 67 7.89 11.49 9.43
C LYS A 67 8.54 11.59 8.03
N PRO A 68 9.84 11.98 7.93
CA PRO A 68 10.65 12.61 8.98
C PRO A 68 10.26 14.09 9.20
N TYR A 69 10.56 14.63 10.38
CA TYR A 69 10.68 16.08 10.58
C TYR A 69 12.02 16.59 10.04
N LEU A 70 12.06 17.86 9.65
CA LEU A 70 13.23 18.61 9.18
C LEU A 70 13.35 19.96 9.88
N PRO A 71 14.53 20.62 9.88
CA PRO A 71 14.70 21.91 10.57
C PRO A 71 13.77 23.00 10.04
N GLU A 72 13.37 22.93 8.76
CA GLU A 72 12.40 23.86 8.16
C GLU A 72 10.96 23.72 8.71
N ASP A 73 10.65 22.64 9.45
CA ASP A 73 9.34 22.44 10.07
C ASP A 73 9.15 23.28 11.34
N LEU A 74 10.22 23.89 11.87
CA LEU A 74 10.15 24.86 12.97
C LEU A 74 9.23 26.06 12.64
N ASP A 75 9.11 26.38 11.34
CA ASP A 75 8.34 27.51 10.85
C ASP A 75 6.92 27.10 10.35
N SER A 76 6.47 25.87 10.65
CA SER A 76 5.14 25.41 10.25
C SER A 76 4.03 26.27 10.87
N THR A 77 3.06 26.66 10.05
CA THR A 77 1.91 27.48 10.48
C THR A 77 0.72 26.63 10.95
N ASP A 78 0.76 25.33 10.71
CA ASP A 78 -0.25 24.38 11.15
C ASP A 78 0.11 23.89 12.57
N PRO A 79 -0.69 24.22 13.60
CA PRO A 79 -0.36 23.96 15.00
C PRO A 79 -0.34 22.47 15.35
N THR A 80 -0.82 21.59 14.46
CA THR A 80 -0.82 20.14 14.66
C THR A 80 0.25 19.43 13.82
N PHE A 81 0.98 20.17 12.97
CA PHE A 81 1.99 19.59 12.08
C PHE A 81 3.16 19.01 12.88
N VAL A 82 3.68 19.77 13.84
CA VAL A 82 4.69 19.30 14.81
C VAL A 82 3.97 18.84 16.06
N SER A 83 3.58 17.57 16.06
CA SER A 83 2.89 16.96 17.19
C SER A 83 3.22 15.48 17.33
N ILE A 84 2.88 14.92 18.48
CA ILE A 84 2.80 13.49 18.71
C ILE A 84 1.33 13.10 18.63
N LEU A 85 1.00 12.19 17.73
CA LEU A 85 -0.33 11.60 17.65
C LEU A 85 -0.44 10.53 18.72
N VAL A 86 -1.57 10.51 19.42
CA VAL A 86 -1.88 9.53 20.45
C VAL A 86 -3.20 8.84 20.13
N ASP A 87 -3.16 7.51 20.12
CA ASP A 87 -4.33 6.64 20.01
C ASP A 87 -4.48 5.84 21.31
N LEU A 88 -5.70 5.79 21.82
CA LEU A 88 -6.07 5.08 23.05
C LEU A 88 -7.25 4.13 22.79
N PRO A 89 -7.13 3.18 21.86
CA PRO A 89 -8.24 2.33 21.47
C PRO A 89 -8.71 1.47 22.64
N VAL A 90 -10.03 1.38 22.80
CA VAL A 90 -10.67 0.43 23.71
C VAL A 90 -11.32 -0.68 22.89
N VAL A 91 -10.81 -1.89 23.00
CA VAL A 91 -11.17 -3.02 22.14
C VAL A 91 -11.57 -4.26 22.95
N PHE A 92 -12.19 -5.23 22.30
CA PHE A 92 -12.49 -6.54 22.87
C PHE A 92 -11.68 -7.65 22.19
N SER A 93 -10.62 -7.28 21.49
CA SER A 93 -9.69 -8.18 20.79
C SER A 93 -8.27 -7.98 21.31
N ASN A 94 -7.43 -8.98 21.13
CA ASN A 94 -6.02 -8.91 21.46
C ASN A 94 -5.27 -8.13 20.39
N ILE A 95 -4.85 -6.93 20.72
CA ILE A 95 -3.94 -6.12 19.90
C ILE A 95 -2.63 -5.92 20.66
N SER A 96 -1.56 -5.61 19.93
CA SER A 96 -0.22 -5.40 20.47
C SER A 96 -0.26 -4.41 21.65
N GLY A 97 0.39 -4.70 22.78
CA GLY A 97 0.44 -3.79 23.93
C GLY A 97 -0.89 -3.51 24.65
N ALA A 98 -1.99 -4.19 24.31
CA ALA A 98 -3.24 -4.03 25.04
C ALA A 98 -3.21 -4.71 26.42
N ILE A 99 -3.83 -4.06 27.40
CA ILE A 99 -4.00 -4.57 28.77
C ILE A 99 -5.47 -4.50 29.18
N PRO A 100 -5.91 -5.28 30.19
CA PRO A 100 -7.27 -5.19 30.71
C PRO A 100 -7.63 -3.78 31.16
N PHE A 101 -8.79 -3.28 30.75
CA PHE A 101 -9.27 -1.95 31.11
C PHE A 101 -10.51 -2.06 32.00
N ASN A 102 -10.38 -1.72 33.28
CA ASN A 102 -11.50 -1.81 34.20
C ASN A 102 -12.49 -0.66 33.98
N ARG A 103 -13.68 -0.99 33.45
CA ARG A 103 -14.75 -0.03 33.16
C ARG A 103 -15.27 0.72 34.40
N ALA A 104 -15.03 0.22 35.60
CA ALA A 104 -15.39 0.90 36.84
C ALA A 104 -14.67 2.23 37.05
N SER A 105 -13.56 2.47 36.33
CA SER A 105 -12.75 3.70 36.42
C SER A 105 -13.47 4.97 35.93
N SER A 106 -14.56 4.87 35.14
CA SER A 106 -15.34 6.01 34.63
C SER A 106 -14.56 7.12 33.91
N LEU A 107 -13.28 6.88 33.57
CA LEU A 107 -12.40 7.88 33.00
C LEU A 107 -12.86 8.23 31.59
N SER A 108 -13.27 9.49 31.39
CA SER A 108 -13.49 10.06 30.06
C SER A 108 -12.17 10.43 29.37
N THR A 109 -11.14 10.71 30.17
CA THR A 109 -9.81 11.12 29.74
C THR A 109 -8.75 10.50 30.66
N VAL A 110 -7.55 10.33 30.13
CA VAL A 110 -6.36 9.85 30.86
C VAL A 110 -5.21 10.83 30.67
N ASP A 111 -4.36 10.98 31.68
CA ASP A 111 -3.17 11.82 31.56
C ASP A 111 -2.07 11.03 30.85
N VAL A 112 -1.58 11.58 29.73
CA VAL A 112 -0.54 11.00 28.89
C VAL A 112 0.72 11.86 29.02
N ILE A 113 1.83 11.21 29.33
CA ILE A 113 3.17 11.81 29.34
C ILE A 113 3.94 11.23 28.15
N VAL A 114 4.54 12.11 27.35
CA VAL A 114 5.39 11.73 26.22
C VAL A 114 6.84 12.02 26.57
N LEU A 115 7.67 10.99 26.46
CA LEU A 115 9.11 11.05 26.67
C LEU A 115 9.84 10.86 25.33
N VAL A 116 10.86 11.68 25.10
CA VAL A 116 11.83 11.51 24.02
C VAL A 116 13.21 11.31 24.64
N ASP A 117 13.85 10.18 24.35
CA ASP A 117 15.12 9.74 24.94
C ASP A 117 15.11 9.80 26.48
N GLY A 118 13.97 9.42 27.08
CA GLY A 118 13.75 9.41 28.52
C GLY A 118 13.50 10.78 29.16
N LYS A 119 13.34 11.85 28.37
CA LYS A 119 13.00 13.20 28.85
C LYS A 119 11.59 13.59 28.44
N GLU A 120 10.84 14.19 29.35
CA GLU A 120 9.50 14.68 29.04
C GLU A 120 9.54 15.74 27.93
N LEU A 121 8.79 15.48 26.86
CA LEU A 121 8.60 16.35 25.72
C LEU A 121 7.31 17.17 25.86
N VAL A 122 6.21 16.49 26.21
CA VAL A 122 4.88 17.07 26.39
C VAL A 122 4.03 16.15 27.26
N SER A 123 3.07 16.72 27.99
CA SER A 123 2.05 15.98 28.73
C SER A 123 0.67 16.63 28.53
N ALA A 124 -0.38 15.80 28.45
CA ALA A 124 -1.74 16.27 28.19
C ALA A 124 -2.80 15.26 28.65
N SER A 125 -4.03 15.73 28.83
CA SER A 125 -5.20 14.86 29.05
C SER A 125 -5.79 14.44 27.71
N VAL A 126 -5.83 13.13 27.45
CA VAL A 126 -6.28 12.55 26.18
C VAL A 126 -7.58 11.78 26.39
N PRO A 127 -8.60 11.94 25.54
CA PRO A 127 -9.83 11.16 25.64
C PRO A 127 -9.57 9.66 25.50
N VAL A 128 -10.29 8.86 26.29
CA VAL A 128 -10.33 7.40 26.07
C VAL A 128 -11.00 7.13 24.73
N ASN A 129 -10.49 6.14 23.98
CA ASN A 129 -10.92 5.85 22.61
C ASN A 129 -10.62 6.97 21.59
N ALA A 130 -9.68 7.86 21.91
CA ALA A 130 -9.14 8.81 20.96
C ALA A 130 -8.38 8.09 19.85
N SER A 131 -8.45 8.64 18.63
CA SER A 131 -7.58 8.29 17.51
C SER A 131 -6.96 9.57 16.96
N LYS A 132 -5.66 9.51 16.69
CA LYS A 132 -4.80 10.58 16.18
C LYS A 132 -4.93 11.89 16.96
N HIS A 133 -5.07 11.81 18.28
CA HIS A 133 -5.13 13.00 19.12
C HIS A 133 -3.76 13.69 19.15
N ALA A 134 -3.67 14.88 18.55
CA ALA A 134 -2.41 15.59 18.41
C ALA A 134 -2.00 16.28 19.71
N LEU A 135 -0.77 16.01 20.17
CA LEU A 135 -0.09 16.70 21.26
C LEU A 135 1.05 17.56 20.68
N PRO A 136 0.83 18.86 20.44
CA PRO A 136 1.84 19.74 19.87
C PRO A 136 3.06 19.88 20.78
N PHE A 137 4.24 19.97 20.17
CA PHE A 137 5.51 20.22 20.87
C PHE A 137 6.41 21.11 20.02
N SER A 138 7.56 21.53 20.56
CA SER A 138 8.56 22.30 19.80
C SER A 138 9.72 21.42 19.36
N LEU A 139 10.06 21.41 18.07
CA LEU A 139 11.29 20.78 17.58
C LEU A 139 12.56 21.43 18.14
N SER A 140 12.49 22.65 18.66
CA SER A 140 13.66 23.35 19.23
C SER A 140 14.24 22.66 20.47
N SER A 141 13.49 21.77 21.12
CA SER A 141 13.98 20.96 22.25
C SER A 141 14.75 19.72 21.81
N LEU A 142 14.71 19.37 20.52
CA LEU A 142 15.40 18.24 19.92
C LEU A 142 16.55 18.72 19.03
N GLN A 143 17.52 17.85 18.80
CA GLN A 143 18.61 18.12 17.85
C GLN A 143 18.41 17.26 16.61
N PRO A 144 18.46 17.84 15.41
CA PRO A 144 18.34 17.04 14.20
C PRO A 144 19.55 16.10 14.07
N GLY A 145 19.30 14.86 13.67
CA GLY A 145 20.30 13.80 13.60
C GLY A 145 19.86 12.65 12.70
N THR A 146 20.81 11.83 12.27
CA THR A 146 20.51 10.64 11.45
C THR A 146 19.88 9.53 12.30
N GLU A 147 20.23 9.45 13.58
CA GLU A 147 19.62 8.53 14.54
C GLU A 147 18.24 9.01 14.95
N ALA A 148 17.24 8.12 14.86
CA ALA A 148 15.91 8.42 15.38
C ALA A 148 15.93 8.49 16.92
N HIS A 149 15.10 9.37 17.47
CA HIS A 149 14.90 9.45 18.90
C HIS A 149 13.92 8.38 19.38
N ASN A 150 14.17 7.81 20.57
CA ASN A 150 13.25 6.87 21.18
C ASN A 150 12.04 7.63 21.75
N LEU A 151 10.85 7.31 21.26
CA LEU A 151 9.59 7.86 21.75
C LEU A 151 8.93 6.85 22.68
N THR A 152 8.52 7.31 23.86
CA THR A 152 7.74 6.50 24.81
C THR A 152 6.61 7.35 25.35
N CYS A 153 5.40 6.81 25.32
CA CYS A 153 4.22 7.43 25.90
C CYS A 153 3.70 6.56 27.02
N THR A 154 3.29 7.20 28.11
CA THR A 154 2.71 6.53 29.28
C THR A 154 1.38 7.19 29.60
N ALA A 155 0.30 6.41 29.63
CA ALA A 155 -1.01 6.87 30.06
C ALA A 155 -1.34 6.30 31.43
N SER A 156 -1.71 7.17 32.38
CA SER A 156 -2.15 6.75 33.71
C SER A 156 -3.63 6.41 33.73
N LEU A 157 -3.97 5.18 34.10
CA LEU A 157 -5.34 4.64 34.13
C LEU A 157 -6.01 4.77 35.51
N GLY A 158 -5.30 5.35 36.49
CA GLY A 158 -5.74 5.42 37.89
C GLY A 158 -5.22 4.26 38.74
N GLU A 159 -5.26 4.43 40.07
CA GLU A 159 -4.84 3.41 41.06
C GLU A 159 -3.40 2.86 40.88
N GLY A 160 -2.55 3.57 40.14
CA GLY A 160 -1.18 3.15 39.82
C GLY A 160 -1.06 2.22 38.60
N GLU A 161 -2.16 2.00 37.87
CA GLU A 161 -2.13 1.29 36.58
C GLU A 161 -1.71 2.24 35.45
N GLU A 162 -0.86 1.73 34.55
CA GLU A 162 -0.34 2.47 33.41
C GLU A 162 -0.36 1.59 32.16
N VAL A 163 -0.60 2.21 31.01
CA VAL A 163 -0.38 1.59 29.70
C VAL A 163 0.71 2.37 28.96
N ILE A 164 1.60 1.65 28.29
CA ILE A 164 2.80 2.21 27.67
C ILE A 164 2.77 1.89 26.17
N GLY A 165 3.05 2.90 25.35
CA GLY A 165 3.30 2.77 23.92
C GLY A 165 4.68 3.31 23.57
N SER A 166 5.34 2.74 22.57
CA SER A 166 6.65 3.19 22.10
C SER A 166 6.72 3.17 20.58
N SER A 167 7.51 4.08 20.03
CA SER A 167 7.84 4.16 18.60
C SER A 167 9.12 4.99 18.42
N LEU A 168 9.37 5.46 17.20
CA LEU A 168 10.52 6.28 16.86
C LEU A 168 10.08 7.66 16.34
N LEU A 169 10.86 8.68 16.71
CA LEU A 169 10.73 10.04 16.18
C LEU A 169 11.97 10.36 15.34
N THR A 170 11.79 10.41 14.02
CA THR A 170 12.85 10.80 13.10
C THR A 170 12.84 12.31 12.86
N TYR A 171 13.89 13.00 13.32
CA TYR A 171 14.15 14.41 13.04
C TYR A 171 15.49 14.54 12.33
N LEU A 172 15.47 14.53 10.99
CA LEU A 172 16.69 14.52 10.18
C LEU A 172 17.31 15.92 10.08
N PRO A 173 18.62 16.02 9.78
CA PRO A 173 19.23 17.27 9.35
C PRO A 173 18.56 17.86 8.11
N ALA A 174 18.89 19.11 7.78
CA ALA A 174 18.56 19.63 6.46
C ALA A 174 19.19 18.72 5.39
N LYS A 175 18.46 18.44 4.30
CA LYS A 175 18.91 17.48 3.29
C LYS A 175 20.31 17.87 2.77
N PRO A 176 21.27 16.94 2.70
CA PRO A 176 22.56 17.22 2.10
C PRO A 176 22.42 17.34 0.57
N ASN A 177 23.41 17.96 -0.07
CA ASN A 177 23.40 18.16 -1.54
C ASN A 177 23.32 16.86 -2.36
N SER A 178 23.69 15.72 -1.77
CA SER A 178 23.60 14.41 -2.42
C SER A 178 22.18 13.83 -2.46
N ILE A 179 21.22 14.47 -1.78
CA ILE A 179 19.81 14.07 -1.72
C ILE A 179 19.00 15.13 -2.49
N GLY A 180 18.22 14.70 -3.47
CA GLY A 180 17.50 15.58 -4.41
C GLY A 180 16.27 16.22 -3.77
N SER A 181 15.47 15.40 -3.10
CA SER A 181 14.17 15.74 -2.52
C SER A 181 14.00 15.13 -1.13
N VAL A 182 12.86 15.42 -0.50
CA VAL A 182 12.39 14.72 0.70
C VAL A 182 10.91 14.51 0.53
N THR A 183 10.44 13.30 0.81
CA THR A 183 9.01 12.97 0.91
C THR A 183 8.70 12.65 2.36
N LYS A 184 7.73 13.36 2.93
CA LYS A 184 7.25 13.11 4.29
C LYS A 184 5.95 12.32 4.24
N MET A 185 5.72 11.49 5.25
CA MET A 185 4.41 10.93 5.53
C MET A 185 3.74 11.78 6.59
N ASP A 186 2.51 12.22 6.33
CA ASP A 186 1.67 12.93 7.29
C ASP A 186 0.64 11.96 7.87
N MET A 187 0.95 11.39 9.03
CA MET A 187 0.17 10.33 9.68
C MET A 187 -1.20 10.79 10.19
N ARG A 188 -1.45 12.11 10.25
CA ARG A 188 -2.79 12.64 10.56
C ARG A 188 -3.82 12.21 9.52
N SER A 189 -3.40 12.19 8.25
CA SER A 189 -4.24 11.76 7.11
C SER A 189 -3.74 10.49 6.41
N GLY A 190 -2.49 10.09 6.63
CA GLY A 190 -1.78 9.03 5.91
C GLY A 190 -1.18 9.46 4.56
N THR A 191 -1.28 10.74 4.18
CA THR A 191 -0.82 11.21 2.86
C THR A 191 0.70 11.39 2.77
N LEU A 192 1.21 11.47 1.55
CA LEU A 192 2.57 11.91 1.27
C LEU A 192 2.62 13.42 1.04
N LEU A 193 3.68 14.05 1.55
CA LEU A 193 4.02 15.45 1.35
C LEU A 193 5.35 15.54 0.61
N ALA A 194 5.40 16.23 -0.53
CA ALA A 194 6.67 16.58 -1.17
C ALA A 194 6.62 17.96 -1.86
N LYS A 195 7.80 18.54 -2.07
CA LYS A 195 8.00 19.80 -2.85
C LYS A 195 7.86 19.52 -4.34
N PRO A 196 7.67 20.50 -5.25
CA PRO A 196 7.43 20.22 -6.67
C PRO A 196 8.44 19.25 -7.32
N PRO A 197 7.99 18.23 -8.10
CA PRO A 197 8.88 17.22 -8.70
C PRO A 197 9.82 17.79 -9.75
N THR A 198 9.59 19.00 -10.25
CA THR A 198 10.48 19.66 -11.23
C THR A 198 11.85 20.00 -10.64
N GLY A 199 11.99 19.96 -9.31
CA GLY A 199 13.17 20.44 -8.58
C GLY A 199 13.16 21.95 -8.35
N GLU A 200 12.06 22.62 -8.70
CA GLU A 200 11.82 24.02 -8.35
C GLU A 200 11.52 24.14 -6.85
N ASP A 201 11.93 25.27 -6.27
CA ASP A 201 11.57 25.59 -4.89
C ASP A 201 10.04 25.75 -4.76
N GLY A 202 9.50 25.26 -3.65
CA GLY A 202 8.08 25.35 -3.36
C GLY A 202 7.72 24.77 -1.99
N PRO A 203 6.49 25.01 -1.50
CA PRO A 203 6.02 24.39 -0.28
C PRO A 203 5.79 22.89 -0.48
N TYR A 204 5.76 22.16 0.62
CA TYR A 204 5.25 20.79 0.63
C TYR A 204 3.77 20.77 0.24
N GLY A 205 3.45 20.04 -0.82
CA GLY A 205 2.09 19.74 -1.25
C GLY A 205 1.69 18.31 -0.90
N ARG A 206 0.40 18.08 -0.67
CA ARG A 206 -0.16 16.73 -0.55
C ARG A 206 -0.23 16.08 -1.92
N ILE A 207 0.15 14.81 -1.99
CA ILE A 207 0.21 14.07 -3.23
C ILE A 207 -0.77 12.92 -3.13
N PHE A 208 -1.67 12.83 -4.10
CA PHE A 208 -2.41 11.61 -4.38
C PHE A 208 -1.64 10.85 -5.47
N PRO A 209 -0.92 9.76 -5.15
CA PRO A 209 -0.20 8.98 -6.16
C PRO A 209 -1.22 8.24 -7.01
N ILE A 210 -1.31 8.61 -8.28
CA ILE A 210 -2.11 7.91 -9.28
C ILE A 210 -1.29 7.73 -10.54
N GLY A 211 -1.17 6.47 -10.98
CA GLY A 211 -0.31 6.08 -12.09
C GLY A 211 -0.30 4.58 -12.29
N PHE A 212 0.74 4.10 -12.96
CA PHE A 212 0.93 2.70 -13.28
C PHE A 212 2.34 2.25 -12.97
N TYR A 213 2.47 0.96 -12.69
CA TYR A 213 3.67 0.22 -13.00
C TYR A 213 3.92 0.34 -14.50
N THR A 214 4.96 1.07 -14.87
CA THR A 214 5.21 1.49 -16.24
C THR A 214 6.45 0.77 -16.76
N GLN A 215 6.28 -0.03 -17.79
CA GLN A 215 7.35 -0.80 -18.40
C GLN A 215 8.49 0.13 -18.85
N PHE A 216 9.71 -0.19 -18.44
CA PHE A 216 10.88 0.58 -18.88
C PHE A 216 11.33 0.13 -20.27
N GLU A 217 11.70 -1.15 -20.39
CA GLU A 217 12.23 -1.73 -21.62
C GLU A 217 11.15 -1.79 -22.72
N GLY A 218 11.51 -1.31 -23.91
CA GLY A 218 10.63 -1.26 -25.07
C GLY A 218 9.61 -0.13 -25.02
N TYR A 219 9.34 0.51 -23.87
CA TYR A 219 8.32 1.55 -23.74
C TYR A 219 8.92 2.91 -23.37
N LEU A 220 9.23 3.14 -22.09
CA LEU A 220 9.81 4.41 -21.65
C LEU A 220 11.16 4.70 -22.31
N ASP A 221 12.00 3.66 -22.46
CA ASP A 221 13.33 3.76 -23.07
C ASP A 221 13.29 4.00 -24.60
N SER A 222 12.14 3.75 -25.22
CA SER A 222 11.95 3.78 -26.66
C SER A 222 11.25 5.06 -27.11
N GLU A 223 10.46 5.70 -26.24
CA GLU A 223 9.77 6.97 -26.54
C GLU A 223 9.76 7.92 -25.33
N LEU A 224 10.75 8.82 -25.29
CA LEU A 224 10.94 9.80 -24.22
C LEU A 224 9.77 10.79 -24.04
N SER A 225 8.88 10.96 -25.02
CA SER A 225 7.70 11.83 -24.89
C SER A 225 6.57 11.23 -24.06
N ILE A 226 6.63 9.93 -23.72
CA ILE A 226 5.62 9.28 -22.86
C ILE A 226 5.44 10.04 -21.54
N SER A 227 6.51 10.54 -20.94
CA SER A 227 6.44 11.32 -19.69
C SER A 227 5.53 12.55 -19.81
N SER A 228 5.60 13.31 -20.90
CA SER A 228 4.67 14.44 -21.11
C SER A 228 3.23 13.95 -21.30
N THR A 229 3.02 12.87 -22.03
CA THR A 229 1.70 12.28 -22.26
C THR A 229 1.05 11.84 -20.95
N LEU A 230 1.79 11.14 -20.08
CA LEU A 230 1.29 10.70 -18.78
C LEU A 230 0.90 11.89 -17.89
N LYS A 231 1.69 12.98 -17.94
CA LYS A 231 1.35 14.21 -17.22
C LYS A 231 0.07 14.86 -17.73
N GLU A 232 -0.09 14.95 -19.04
CA GLU A 232 -1.30 15.51 -19.67
C GLU A 232 -2.55 14.69 -19.34
N GLN A 233 -2.38 13.39 -19.10
CA GLN A 233 -3.43 12.47 -18.63
C GLN A 233 -3.73 12.61 -17.12
N GLY A 234 -3.09 13.54 -16.42
CA GLY A 234 -3.35 13.80 -15.00
C GLY A 234 -2.65 12.85 -14.03
N PHE A 235 -1.82 11.92 -14.50
CA PHE A 235 -1.04 11.06 -13.61
C PHE A 235 -0.02 11.89 -12.80
N THR A 236 0.23 11.44 -11.58
CA THR A 236 1.15 12.10 -10.66
C THR A 236 2.43 11.31 -10.43
N VAL A 237 2.39 9.99 -10.57
CA VAL A 237 3.51 9.08 -10.34
C VAL A 237 3.74 8.17 -11.54
N VAL A 238 5.00 7.83 -11.78
CA VAL A 238 5.43 6.74 -12.66
C VAL A 238 6.23 5.76 -11.80
N HIS A 239 5.78 4.52 -11.76
CA HIS A 239 6.49 3.41 -11.13
C HIS A 239 7.26 2.66 -12.22
N THR A 240 8.53 3.00 -12.43
CA THR A 240 9.31 2.43 -13.53
C THR A 240 9.67 0.98 -13.25
N VAL A 241 9.25 0.04 -14.10
CA VAL A 241 9.51 -1.40 -13.91
C VAL A 241 10.84 -1.79 -14.55
N PRO A 242 11.80 -2.41 -13.82
CA PRO A 242 13.08 -2.87 -14.35
C PRO A 242 12.90 -4.00 -15.39
N PRO A 243 13.91 -4.34 -16.22
CA PRO A 243 15.34 -4.01 -16.07
C PRO A 243 15.74 -2.61 -16.55
N PHE A 244 16.83 -2.09 -15.98
CA PHE A 244 17.46 -0.82 -16.36
C PHE A 244 18.89 -1.04 -16.90
N GLU A 245 19.02 -1.80 -18.00
CA GLU A 245 20.34 -2.24 -18.48
C GLU A 245 21.26 -1.10 -18.95
N ASN A 246 20.67 0.01 -19.40
CA ASN A 246 21.40 1.16 -19.91
C ASN A 246 21.15 2.40 -19.03
N ASN A 247 22.13 2.71 -18.17
CA ASN A 247 22.05 3.87 -17.28
C ASN A 247 21.91 5.21 -18.03
N THR A 248 22.40 5.32 -19.27
CA THR A 248 22.28 6.58 -20.02
C THR A 248 20.82 6.84 -20.42
N ILE A 249 20.13 5.83 -20.95
CA ILE A 249 18.71 5.99 -21.30
C ILE A 249 17.83 6.09 -20.05
N LEU A 250 18.18 5.40 -18.96
CA LEU A 250 17.52 5.59 -17.67
C LEU A 250 17.59 7.06 -17.24
N GLU A 251 18.79 7.65 -17.26
CA GLU A 251 18.97 9.05 -16.90
C GLU A 251 18.15 10.00 -17.78
N GLU A 252 18.09 9.75 -19.10
CA GLU A 252 17.27 10.53 -20.04
C GLU A 252 15.76 10.41 -19.76
N VAL A 253 15.26 9.21 -19.47
CA VAL A 253 13.85 8.99 -19.08
C VAL A 253 13.53 9.75 -17.80
N LEU A 254 14.39 9.63 -16.78
CA LEU A 254 14.19 10.30 -15.49
C LEU A 254 14.22 11.83 -15.63
N ASP A 255 15.08 12.38 -16.50
CA ASP A 255 15.10 13.80 -16.82
C ASP A 255 13.78 14.27 -17.46
N LYS A 256 13.18 13.45 -18.33
CA LYS A 256 11.90 13.75 -18.97
C LYS A 256 10.75 13.69 -17.99
N MET A 257 10.76 12.72 -17.08
CA MET A 257 9.79 12.62 -15.99
C MET A 257 9.86 13.83 -15.07
N GLN A 258 11.07 14.21 -14.63
CA GLN A 258 11.29 15.39 -13.80
C GLN A 258 10.78 16.65 -14.51
N LYS A 259 11.15 16.84 -15.78
CA LYS A 259 10.71 17.99 -16.59
C LYS A 259 9.19 18.05 -16.76
N ALA A 260 8.53 16.89 -16.88
CA ALA A 260 7.07 16.81 -16.96
C ALA A 260 6.40 17.07 -15.60
N GLY A 261 7.14 17.08 -14.50
CA GLY A 261 6.59 17.20 -13.16
C GLY A 261 5.85 15.94 -12.73
N LEU A 262 6.43 14.78 -13.02
CA LEU A 262 6.01 13.46 -12.56
C LEU A 262 6.93 12.95 -11.47
N TRP A 263 6.33 12.41 -10.42
CA TRP A 263 7.02 11.72 -9.36
C TRP A 263 7.51 10.33 -9.79
N LEU A 264 8.68 9.96 -9.32
CA LEU A 264 9.29 8.65 -9.48
C LEU A 264 9.01 7.80 -8.25
N MET A 265 8.46 6.62 -8.50
CA MET A 265 8.49 5.48 -7.59
C MET A 265 9.52 4.50 -8.16
N TYR A 266 10.70 4.43 -7.51
CA TYR A 266 11.85 3.71 -8.07
C TYR A 266 11.87 2.26 -7.62
N ASP A 267 11.85 1.34 -8.58
CA ASP A 267 11.61 -0.09 -8.38
C ASP A 267 12.90 -0.91 -8.36
N MET A 268 13.08 -1.71 -7.31
CA MET A 268 14.22 -2.61 -7.13
C MET A 268 13.82 -4.09 -7.08
N ARG A 269 12.61 -4.48 -7.53
CA ARG A 269 11.97 -5.80 -7.30
C ARG A 269 12.84 -7.02 -7.53
N TYR A 270 13.69 -7.00 -8.56
CA TYR A 270 14.52 -8.17 -8.89
C TYR A 270 15.83 -8.24 -8.10
N THR A 271 16.21 -7.18 -7.39
CA THR A 271 17.53 -7.08 -6.76
C THR A 271 17.53 -6.51 -5.34
N TYR A 272 16.36 -6.29 -4.74
CA TYR A 272 16.24 -5.70 -3.40
C TYR A 272 16.90 -6.54 -2.29
N MET A 273 17.05 -7.85 -2.51
CA MET A 273 17.77 -8.77 -1.61
C MET A 273 19.31 -8.73 -1.77
N ASN A 274 19.84 -7.97 -2.74
CA ASN A 274 21.27 -7.84 -2.99
C ASN A 274 21.78 -6.46 -2.55
N ASP A 275 22.44 -6.42 -1.39
CA ASP A 275 22.95 -5.19 -0.78
C ASP A 275 23.84 -4.35 -1.71
N THR A 276 24.62 -4.99 -2.58
CA THR A 276 25.48 -4.28 -3.52
C THR A 276 24.64 -3.57 -4.57
N SER A 277 23.66 -4.28 -5.15
CA SER A 277 22.74 -3.71 -6.14
C SER A 277 21.91 -2.57 -5.54
N VAL A 278 21.33 -2.77 -4.35
CA VAL A 278 20.57 -1.74 -3.63
C VAL A 278 21.45 -0.51 -3.38
N SER A 279 22.68 -0.72 -2.92
CA SER A 279 23.61 0.38 -2.64
C SER A 279 23.96 1.20 -3.88
N GLU A 280 24.15 0.56 -5.03
CA GLU A 280 24.46 1.22 -6.29
C GLU A 280 23.26 2.01 -6.82
N GLN A 281 22.07 1.41 -6.79
CA GLN A 281 20.84 2.05 -7.25
C GLN A 281 20.42 3.22 -6.37
N VAL A 282 20.46 3.09 -5.05
CA VAL A 282 20.14 4.21 -4.15
C VAL A 282 21.11 5.38 -4.37
N LYS A 283 22.41 5.12 -4.56
CA LYS A 283 23.39 6.19 -4.85
C LYS A 283 23.12 6.89 -6.18
N LEU A 284 22.66 6.16 -7.20
CA LEU A 284 22.29 6.71 -8.50
C LEU A 284 21.06 7.63 -8.37
N ILE A 285 20.02 7.16 -7.67
CA ILE A 285 18.68 7.77 -7.75
C ILE A 285 18.40 8.80 -6.66
N ARG A 286 18.97 8.68 -5.45
CA ARG A 286 18.61 9.56 -4.30
C ARG A 286 18.85 11.05 -4.54
N SER A 287 19.65 11.40 -5.55
CA SER A 287 19.93 12.79 -5.94
C SER A 287 18.84 13.42 -6.82
N ARG A 288 17.86 12.63 -7.28
CA ARG A 288 16.77 13.07 -8.16
C ARG A 288 15.74 13.91 -7.39
N PRO A 289 15.41 15.12 -7.87
CA PRO A 289 14.39 15.97 -7.22
C PRO A 289 12.96 15.45 -7.33
N ASN A 290 12.68 14.55 -8.28
CA ASN A 290 11.38 13.94 -8.47
C ASN A 290 11.27 12.56 -7.84
N LEU A 291 12.18 12.14 -6.95
CA LEU A 291 12.01 10.90 -6.21
C LEU A 291 10.91 11.08 -5.16
N LEU A 292 9.85 10.28 -5.25
CA LEU A 292 8.77 10.27 -4.27
C LEU A 292 9.00 9.20 -3.21
N LEU A 293 9.24 7.96 -3.64
CA LEU A 293 9.45 6.83 -2.75
C LEU A 293 10.25 5.70 -3.41
N TRP A 294 10.80 4.82 -2.58
CA TRP A 294 11.47 3.59 -3.00
C TRP A 294 10.46 2.44 -3.05
N TYR A 295 10.63 1.51 -3.99
CA TYR A 295 9.87 0.27 -4.05
C TYR A 295 10.82 -0.93 -4.01
N THR A 296 10.64 -1.82 -3.05
CA THR A 296 11.53 -2.95 -2.79
C THR A 296 11.09 -4.20 -3.52
N GLY A 297 10.04 -4.88 -3.05
CA GLY A 297 9.62 -6.20 -3.51
C GLY A 297 8.26 -6.20 -4.21
N ASP A 298 8.17 -7.01 -5.25
CA ASP A 298 6.94 -7.37 -5.94
C ASP A 298 6.50 -8.75 -5.44
N GLU A 299 5.46 -8.79 -4.63
CA GLU A 299 4.89 -10.01 -4.05
C GLU A 299 5.92 -10.93 -3.34
N PRO A 300 6.80 -10.40 -2.46
CA PRO A 300 7.83 -11.21 -1.79
C PRO A 300 7.24 -12.29 -0.87
N ASP A 301 5.99 -12.11 -0.46
CA ASP A 301 5.17 -13.09 0.26
C ASP A 301 4.71 -14.25 -0.63
N GLY A 302 4.42 -13.96 -1.91
CA GLY A 302 4.08 -14.94 -2.93
C GLY A 302 5.23 -15.91 -3.16
N THR A 303 6.40 -15.39 -3.56
CA THR A 303 7.61 -16.19 -3.84
C THR A 303 8.25 -16.79 -2.60
N SER A 304 7.73 -16.47 -1.41
CA SER A 304 8.27 -16.93 -0.12
C SER A 304 9.73 -16.52 0.07
N ASP A 305 10.04 -15.26 -0.28
CA ASP A 305 11.35 -14.68 -0.03
C ASP A 305 11.70 -14.75 1.47
N PRO A 306 12.98 -14.66 1.89
CA PRO A 306 13.34 -14.71 3.30
C PRO A 306 12.54 -13.70 4.13
N LEU A 307 11.99 -14.13 5.28
CA LEU A 307 11.08 -13.33 6.11
C LEU A 307 11.64 -11.96 6.57
N ASN A 308 12.97 -11.81 6.57
CA ASN A 308 13.64 -10.56 6.92
C ASN A 308 14.10 -9.73 5.71
N ALA A 309 13.85 -10.17 4.48
CA ALA A 309 14.36 -9.55 3.26
C ALA A 309 13.83 -8.12 3.08
N THR A 310 12.53 -7.90 3.30
CA THR A 310 11.90 -6.58 3.13
C THR A 310 12.46 -5.57 4.14
N THR A 311 12.55 -5.95 5.41
CA THR A 311 13.09 -5.10 6.49
C THR A 311 14.58 -4.84 6.34
N HIS A 312 15.36 -5.84 5.93
CA HIS A 312 16.78 -5.67 5.65
C HIS A 312 17.00 -4.65 4.52
N ALA A 313 16.25 -4.76 3.43
CA ALA A 313 16.32 -3.80 2.32
C ALA A 313 15.89 -2.40 2.75
N GLN A 314 14.80 -2.25 3.51
CA GLN A 314 14.35 -0.97 4.05
C GLN A 314 15.43 -0.30 4.89
N PHE A 315 16.06 -1.05 5.80
CA PHE A 315 17.12 -0.52 6.66
C PHE A 315 18.34 -0.08 5.86
N LEU A 316 18.75 -0.87 4.86
CA LEU A 316 19.85 -0.47 3.98
C LEU A 316 19.49 0.81 3.21
N ILE A 317 18.30 0.88 2.60
CA ILE A 317 17.82 2.07 1.89
C ILE A 317 17.82 3.29 2.80
N ASN A 318 17.22 3.20 4.00
CA ASN A 318 17.16 4.32 4.95
C ASN A 318 18.55 4.77 5.38
N SER A 319 19.49 3.86 5.61
CA SER A 319 20.89 4.21 5.94
C SER A 319 21.60 4.97 4.83
N LEU A 320 21.26 4.69 3.58
CA LEU A 320 21.80 5.34 2.39
C LEU A 320 21.02 6.61 2.03
N ASP A 321 19.77 6.72 2.47
CA ASP A 321 18.86 7.85 2.26
C ASP A 321 18.73 8.74 3.52
N GLY A 322 19.80 8.81 4.31
CA GLY A 322 19.99 9.81 5.38
C GLY A 322 19.53 9.42 6.79
N GLY A 323 18.81 8.32 6.95
CA GLY A 323 18.41 7.76 8.25
C GLY A 323 19.48 6.87 8.89
N ASP A 324 19.09 6.12 9.92
CA ASP A 324 20.00 5.28 10.72
C ASP A 324 20.09 3.81 10.28
N GLY A 325 19.15 3.35 9.45
CA GLY A 325 19.02 1.95 9.06
C GLY A 325 18.68 1.01 10.22
N LYS A 326 17.96 1.50 11.23
CA LYS A 326 17.59 0.73 12.43
C LYS A 326 16.11 0.91 12.83
N GLY A 327 15.28 1.32 11.87
CA GLY A 327 13.84 1.59 12.06
C GLY A 327 13.48 3.06 11.93
N GLY A 328 14.44 3.99 12.04
CA GLY A 328 14.22 5.38 11.68
C GLY A 328 13.98 5.55 10.19
N SER A 329 13.18 6.55 9.81
CA SER A 329 12.91 6.86 8.40
C SER A 329 14.11 7.54 7.73
N GLY A 330 14.30 7.26 6.43
CA GLY A 330 15.14 8.09 5.56
C GLY A 330 14.41 9.37 5.10
N TYR A 331 14.97 10.05 4.10
CA TYR A 331 14.33 11.20 3.45
C TYR A 331 13.15 10.82 2.54
N HIS A 332 13.03 9.55 2.14
CA HIS A 332 11.89 9.05 1.37
C HIS A 332 11.34 7.76 2.00
N PRO A 333 10.02 7.53 1.92
CA PRO A 333 9.42 6.28 2.38
C PRO A 333 9.78 5.11 1.48
N VAL A 334 9.67 3.89 2.03
CA VAL A 334 9.85 2.63 1.30
C VAL A 334 8.50 1.93 1.14
N SER A 335 8.31 1.26 0.01
CA SER A 335 7.06 0.56 -0.33
C SER A 335 7.32 -0.81 -0.91
N LEU A 336 6.28 -1.64 -0.90
CA LEU A 336 6.21 -2.95 -1.56
C LEU A 336 4.74 -3.29 -1.82
N VAL A 337 4.51 -4.32 -2.62
CA VAL A 337 3.18 -4.93 -2.79
C VAL A 337 3.16 -6.34 -2.21
N LEU A 338 2.04 -6.71 -1.60
CA LEU A 338 1.79 -8.06 -1.08
C LEU A 338 0.58 -8.67 -1.77
N ASN A 339 0.73 -9.90 -2.26
CA ASN A 339 -0.34 -10.65 -2.93
C ASN A 339 -1.05 -11.62 -1.99
N CYS A 340 -0.36 -12.16 -0.99
CA CYS A 340 -0.90 -13.16 -0.10
C CYS A 340 -1.89 -12.54 0.88
N GLU A 341 -2.98 -13.27 1.12
CA GLU A 341 -4.04 -12.77 1.96
C GLU A 341 -3.59 -12.70 3.39
N ASN A 342 -2.78 -13.64 3.90
CA ASN A 342 -2.39 -13.70 5.31
C ASN A 342 -1.02 -14.34 5.60
N TYR A 343 -0.26 -14.75 4.60
CA TYR A 343 0.97 -15.51 4.77
C TYR A 343 2.14 -14.63 5.23
N PHE A 344 2.64 -14.87 6.46
CA PHE A 344 3.69 -14.10 7.15
C PHE A 344 3.54 -12.58 6.96
N TRP A 345 2.29 -12.12 7.04
CA TRP A 345 1.94 -10.74 6.69
C TRP A 345 2.76 -9.74 7.49
N SER A 346 2.92 -9.95 8.81
CA SER A 346 3.68 -9.05 9.68
C SER A 346 5.16 -8.98 9.26
N GLU A 347 5.78 -10.12 9.00
CA GLU A 347 7.18 -10.18 8.60
C GLU A 347 7.41 -9.46 7.27
N TYR A 348 6.65 -9.78 6.24
CA TYR A 348 6.80 -9.13 4.93
C TYR A 348 6.42 -7.65 4.96
N ALA A 349 5.34 -7.28 5.65
CA ALA A 349 4.88 -5.89 5.75
C ALA A 349 5.77 -4.99 6.62
N SER A 350 6.58 -5.56 7.51
CA SER A 350 7.42 -4.79 8.43
C SER A 350 8.40 -3.87 7.70
N GLY A 351 8.91 -4.28 6.54
CA GLY A 351 9.88 -3.55 5.71
C GLY A 351 9.32 -2.48 4.76
N ALA A 352 8.08 -2.01 4.97
CA ALA A 352 7.52 -0.93 4.17
C ALA A 352 6.78 0.12 5.01
N ASP A 353 6.87 1.37 4.58
CA ASP A 353 6.07 2.49 5.07
C ASP A 353 4.73 2.60 4.32
N VAL A 354 4.74 2.26 3.02
CA VAL A 354 3.56 2.18 2.16
C VAL A 354 3.38 0.73 1.70
N LEU A 355 2.33 0.08 2.19
CA LEU A 355 1.93 -1.26 1.78
C LEU A 355 0.96 -1.16 0.61
N MET A 356 1.16 -1.97 -0.41
CA MET A 356 0.23 -2.06 -1.53
C MET A 356 -0.38 -3.46 -1.59
N GLN A 357 -1.60 -3.55 -2.09
CA GLN A 357 -2.29 -4.83 -2.34
C GLN A 357 -2.76 -4.90 -3.80
N ASP A 358 -2.60 -6.06 -4.41
CA ASP A 358 -2.91 -6.37 -5.81
C ASP A 358 -3.97 -7.47 -5.95
N THR A 359 -5.16 -7.19 -5.41
CA THR A 359 -6.30 -8.10 -5.55
C THR A 359 -6.90 -8.04 -6.95
N TYR A 360 -6.41 -8.88 -7.87
CA TYR A 360 -6.90 -8.96 -9.25
C TYR A 360 -8.01 -10.01 -9.42
N MET A 361 -9.26 -9.55 -9.46
CA MET A 361 -10.42 -10.44 -9.53
C MET A 361 -11.07 -10.56 -10.92
N ILE A 362 -10.82 -9.62 -11.83
CA ILE A 362 -11.64 -9.47 -13.02
C ILE A 362 -11.30 -10.55 -14.04
N GLY A 363 -12.32 -11.34 -14.40
CA GLY A 363 -12.14 -12.48 -15.29
C GLY A 363 -11.42 -13.66 -14.63
N ASN A 364 -11.27 -13.65 -13.30
CA ASN A 364 -10.61 -14.70 -12.53
C ASN A 364 -11.59 -15.77 -12.06
N ASN A 365 -11.15 -17.03 -12.05
CA ASN A 365 -11.77 -18.11 -11.31
C ASN A 365 -10.99 -18.33 -10.02
N VAL A 366 -11.52 -17.83 -8.90
CA VAL A 366 -10.82 -17.84 -7.60
C VAL A 366 -10.86 -19.21 -6.91
N THR A 367 -11.53 -20.20 -7.49
CA THR A 367 -11.62 -21.57 -6.95
C THR A 367 -10.86 -22.60 -7.78
N PHE A 368 -10.39 -22.23 -8.98
CA PHE A 368 -9.66 -23.13 -9.85
C PHE A 368 -8.68 -22.35 -10.74
N SER A 369 -7.41 -22.73 -10.64
CA SER A 369 -6.33 -22.18 -11.44
C SER A 369 -6.39 -22.71 -12.86
N SER A 370 -6.77 -21.88 -13.83
CA SER A 370 -6.60 -22.21 -15.24
C SER A 370 -5.13 -22.28 -15.65
N GLU A 371 -4.23 -21.69 -14.85
CA GLU A 371 -2.80 -21.74 -15.09
C GLU A 371 -2.22 -23.11 -14.74
N TRP A 372 -2.47 -23.53 -13.51
CA TRP A 372 -1.86 -24.76 -12.98
C TRP A 372 -2.74 -25.99 -13.14
N GLY A 373 -4.00 -25.83 -13.53
CA GLY A 373 -4.97 -26.92 -13.62
C GLY A 373 -5.32 -27.52 -12.26
N THR A 374 -5.23 -26.72 -11.19
CA THR A 374 -5.42 -27.13 -9.80
C THR A 374 -6.56 -26.37 -9.13
N PRO A 375 -7.28 -26.99 -8.17
CA PRO A 375 -8.20 -26.25 -7.32
C PRO A 375 -7.42 -25.25 -6.46
N CYS A 376 -8.03 -24.11 -6.17
CA CYS A 376 -7.52 -23.14 -5.22
C CYS A 376 -8.30 -23.25 -3.92
N THR A 377 -7.58 -23.61 -2.86
CA THR A 377 -8.09 -23.73 -1.49
C THR A 377 -7.20 -22.92 -0.56
N VAL A 378 -7.56 -22.90 0.72
CA VAL A 378 -6.75 -22.24 1.76
C VAL A 378 -5.37 -22.91 1.97
N ASP A 379 -5.16 -24.11 1.43
CA ASP A 379 -3.96 -24.94 1.62
C ASP A 379 -3.35 -25.50 0.31
N TYR A 380 -3.86 -25.08 -0.85
CA TYR A 380 -3.37 -25.57 -2.14
C TYR A 380 -3.75 -24.63 -3.30
N GLY A 381 -2.95 -24.65 -4.35
CA GLY A 381 -3.22 -23.92 -5.58
C GLY A 381 -2.80 -22.45 -5.52
N ASP A 382 -2.69 -21.87 -6.71
CA ASP A 382 -2.47 -20.45 -6.93
C ASP A 382 -3.42 -20.00 -8.05
N CYS A 383 -4.28 -19.03 -7.74
CA CYS A 383 -5.26 -18.46 -8.66
C CYS A 383 -4.95 -16.99 -9.02
N GLY A 384 -3.75 -16.48 -8.72
CA GLY A 384 -3.37 -15.09 -8.91
C GLY A 384 -4.05 -14.09 -7.96
N CYS A 385 -4.90 -14.58 -7.05
CA CYS A 385 -5.61 -13.80 -6.04
C CYS A 385 -5.77 -14.68 -4.80
N ASP A 386 -4.83 -14.58 -3.85
CA ASP A 386 -4.79 -15.50 -2.71
C ASP A 386 -6.02 -15.34 -1.80
N ASN A 387 -6.66 -16.47 -1.47
CA ASN A 387 -7.88 -16.58 -0.67
C ASN A 387 -9.00 -15.58 -1.03
N CYS A 388 -9.05 -15.13 -2.28
CA CYS A 388 -10.15 -14.31 -2.77
C CYS A 388 -11.44 -15.14 -2.75
N GLN A 389 -12.51 -14.54 -2.25
CA GLN A 389 -13.75 -15.25 -1.96
C GLN A 389 -14.63 -15.32 -3.20
N GLY A 390 -14.66 -14.25 -3.99
CA GLY A 390 -15.53 -14.15 -5.16
C GLY A 390 -17.02 -14.30 -4.86
N ILE A 391 -17.82 -14.50 -5.91
CA ILE A 391 -19.24 -14.88 -5.86
C ILE A 391 -19.40 -16.09 -6.78
N ASP A 392 -19.88 -17.20 -6.24
CA ASP A 392 -20.01 -18.48 -6.97
C ASP A 392 -18.71 -18.93 -7.68
N GLY A 393 -17.56 -18.64 -7.07
CA GLY A 393 -16.23 -18.99 -7.56
C GLY A 393 -15.65 -18.03 -8.62
N VAL A 394 -16.36 -16.96 -8.96
CA VAL A 394 -15.89 -15.90 -9.86
C VAL A 394 -15.43 -14.70 -9.03
N GLY A 395 -14.27 -14.12 -9.36
CA GLY A 395 -13.74 -12.97 -8.63
C GLY A 395 -14.73 -11.78 -8.53
N SER A 396 -14.69 -11.03 -7.43
CA SER A 396 -15.64 -9.96 -7.12
C SER A 396 -14.96 -8.69 -6.63
N PHE A 397 -15.49 -7.51 -6.93
CA PHE A 397 -14.95 -6.24 -6.40
C PHE A 397 -14.89 -6.20 -4.87
N LYS A 398 -15.72 -7.01 -4.19
CA LYS A 398 -15.69 -7.16 -2.73
C LYS A 398 -14.35 -7.71 -2.22
N ASP A 399 -13.62 -8.45 -3.06
CA ASP A 399 -12.29 -8.95 -2.70
C ASP A 399 -11.31 -7.79 -2.48
N ILE A 400 -11.40 -6.68 -3.25
CA ILE A 400 -10.58 -5.47 -3.01
C ILE A 400 -10.92 -4.85 -1.66
N SER A 401 -12.21 -4.59 -1.39
CA SER A 401 -12.61 -3.99 -0.10
C SER A 401 -12.16 -4.85 1.08
N PHE A 402 -12.35 -6.17 0.97
CA PHE A 402 -11.94 -7.12 1.99
C PHE A 402 -10.43 -7.07 2.22
N ARG A 403 -9.62 -7.06 1.14
CA ARG A 403 -8.16 -7.03 1.27
C ARG A 403 -7.66 -5.73 1.88
N MET A 404 -8.22 -4.59 1.47
CA MET A 404 -7.90 -3.27 2.03
C MET A 404 -8.20 -3.23 3.54
N ASP A 405 -9.40 -3.67 3.93
CA ASP A 405 -9.85 -3.67 5.33
C ASP A 405 -9.00 -4.61 6.20
N VAL A 406 -8.69 -5.81 5.70
CA VAL A 406 -7.86 -6.78 6.43
C VAL A 406 -6.42 -6.28 6.60
N PHE A 407 -5.84 -5.62 5.60
CA PHE A 407 -4.49 -5.05 5.77
C PHE A 407 -4.49 -3.91 6.79
N ALA A 408 -5.52 -3.06 6.79
CA ALA A 408 -5.69 -2.03 7.81
C ALA A 408 -5.92 -2.61 9.20
N GLU A 409 -6.75 -3.66 9.33
CA GLU A 409 -7.00 -4.36 10.59
C GLU A 409 -5.73 -4.98 11.16
N ARG A 410 -4.91 -5.61 10.33
CA ARG A 410 -3.65 -6.22 10.78
C ARG A 410 -2.61 -5.19 11.19
N ALA A 411 -2.50 -4.09 10.43
CA ALA A 411 -1.69 -2.96 10.85
C ALA A 411 -2.14 -2.47 12.23
N PHE A 412 -3.44 -2.37 12.49
CA PHE A 412 -3.98 -2.01 13.81
C PHE A 412 -3.68 -3.06 14.90
N ILE A 413 -3.81 -4.35 14.60
CA ILE A 413 -3.49 -5.44 15.54
C ILE A 413 -2.01 -5.40 15.94
N ASP A 414 -1.11 -5.18 14.97
CA ASP A 414 0.34 -5.11 15.21
C ASP A 414 0.79 -3.78 15.81
N GLY A 415 -0.06 -2.73 15.74
CA GLY A 415 0.19 -1.40 16.29
C GLY A 415 0.88 -0.43 15.33
N TRP A 416 0.68 -0.61 14.03
CA TRP A 416 1.31 0.13 12.92
C TRP A 416 0.39 1.18 12.27
N GLU A 417 -0.78 1.46 12.83
CA GLU A 417 -1.74 2.45 12.29
C GLU A 417 -1.18 3.89 12.25
N LEU A 418 -0.14 4.18 13.04
CA LEU A 418 0.62 5.44 13.02
C LEU A 418 1.98 5.33 12.30
N GLU A 419 2.25 4.21 11.63
CA GLU A 419 3.52 3.94 10.96
C GLU A 419 3.37 3.60 9.49
N LYS A 420 2.26 2.98 9.09
CA LYS A 420 2.08 2.44 7.74
C LYS A 420 0.76 2.90 7.13
N VAL A 421 0.73 2.95 5.80
CA VAL A 421 -0.48 3.25 5.02
C VAL A 421 -0.66 2.21 3.92
N VAL A 422 -1.90 2.03 3.47
CA VAL A 422 -2.24 1.04 2.44
C VAL A 422 -2.66 1.74 1.16
N TRP A 423 -2.13 1.32 0.02
CA TRP A 423 -2.56 1.73 -1.32
C TRP A 423 -3.14 0.54 -2.10
N THR A 424 -3.88 0.85 -3.16
CA THR A 424 -4.45 -0.17 -4.04
C THR A 424 -3.69 -0.26 -5.35
N VAL A 425 -3.56 -1.49 -5.86
CA VAL A 425 -3.03 -1.81 -7.18
C VAL A 425 -4.17 -2.41 -8.00
N PRO A 426 -4.92 -1.61 -8.78
CA PRO A 426 -5.97 -2.14 -9.65
C PRO A 426 -5.40 -3.02 -10.76
N GLN A 427 -6.17 -4.02 -11.18
CA GLN A 427 -5.93 -4.78 -12.41
C GLN A 427 -6.06 -3.81 -13.58
N GLY A 428 -4.95 -3.54 -14.27
CA GLY A 428 -4.86 -2.60 -15.38
C GLY A 428 -4.28 -3.20 -16.65
N PHE A 429 -3.78 -4.43 -16.64
CA PHE A 429 -3.14 -5.04 -17.81
C PHE A 429 -4.15 -5.48 -18.90
N GLY A 430 -3.68 -5.46 -20.15
CA GLY A 430 -4.41 -5.99 -21.32
C GLY A 430 -4.20 -7.49 -21.54
N THR A 431 -4.87 -8.06 -22.54
CA THR A 431 -4.62 -9.45 -22.95
C THR A 431 -3.23 -9.62 -23.56
N GLU A 432 -2.71 -10.85 -23.55
CA GLU A 432 -1.43 -11.18 -24.19
C GLU A 432 -1.38 -10.74 -25.67
N GLU A 433 -2.49 -10.81 -26.41
CA GLU A 433 -2.58 -10.35 -27.81
C GLU A 433 -2.31 -8.84 -27.96
N TYR A 434 -2.81 -8.02 -27.02
CA TYR A 434 -2.54 -6.58 -27.01
C TYR A 434 -1.09 -6.28 -26.61
N LEU A 435 -0.55 -7.03 -25.63
CA LEU A 435 0.85 -6.93 -25.22
C LEU A 435 1.82 -7.39 -26.33
N CYS A 436 1.49 -8.46 -27.06
CA CYS A 436 2.29 -9.01 -28.16
C CYS A 436 2.20 -8.18 -29.45
N SER A 437 1.06 -7.53 -29.73
CA SER A 437 0.93 -6.64 -30.89
C SER A 437 1.59 -5.28 -30.68
N SER A 438 1.76 -4.86 -29.42
CA SER A 438 2.45 -3.62 -29.06
C SER A 438 3.97 -3.81 -28.88
N TYR A 439 4.44 -5.00 -28.48
CA TYR A 439 5.87 -5.30 -28.31
C TYR A 439 6.27 -6.70 -28.77
N ALA A 440 7.17 -6.78 -29.75
CA ALA A 440 7.67 -8.04 -30.30
C ALA A 440 8.50 -8.90 -29.33
N PHE A 441 8.99 -8.34 -28.20
CA PHE A 441 9.92 -9.02 -27.30
C PHE A 441 9.25 -9.90 -26.23
N ARG A 442 7.95 -9.68 -25.93
CA ARG A 442 7.18 -10.54 -25.00
C ARG A 442 6.67 -11.84 -25.63
N CYS A 443 6.79 -12.00 -26.94
CA CYS A 443 6.37 -13.21 -27.63
C CYS A 443 7.56 -14.18 -27.75
N SER A 444 8.08 -14.70 -26.63
CA SER A 444 8.87 -15.93 -26.70
C SER A 444 7.89 -17.10 -26.84
N PRO A 445 8.05 -18.00 -27.82
CA PRO A 445 7.25 -19.23 -27.90
C PRO A 445 7.49 -20.18 -26.71
N LEU A 446 8.35 -19.80 -25.76
CA LEU A 446 8.65 -20.50 -24.51
C LEU A 446 8.21 -19.74 -23.25
N THR A 447 7.72 -18.50 -23.36
CA THR A 447 7.08 -17.80 -22.24
C THR A 447 5.59 -18.12 -22.25
N LEU A 448 5.18 -18.77 -21.18
CA LEU A 448 3.82 -19.17 -20.85
C LEU A 448 2.90 -17.92 -20.79
N PRO A 449 1.64 -18.00 -21.29
CA PRO A 449 0.76 -16.83 -21.45
C PRO A 449 0.67 -15.97 -20.20
N SER A 450 0.85 -14.65 -20.34
CA SER A 450 0.64 -13.69 -19.24
C SER A 450 -0.84 -13.47 -18.88
N SER A 451 -1.73 -14.39 -19.28
CA SER A 451 -3.17 -14.38 -18.97
C SER A 451 -3.68 -15.76 -18.51
N ARG A 452 -2.89 -16.51 -17.73
CA ARG A 452 -3.28 -17.87 -17.34
C ARG A 452 -4.20 -17.95 -16.13
N TYR A 453 -4.31 -16.90 -15.31
CA TYR A 453 -5.36 -16.81 -14.27
C TYR A 453 -6.62 -16.07 -14.74
N TRP A 454 -6.46 -14.98 -15.50
CA TRP A 454 -7.56 -14.11 -15.93
C TRP A 454 -7.97 -14.37 -17.38
N THR A 455 -9.24 -14.70 -17.59
CA THR A 455 -9.81 -15.06 -18.90
C THR A 455 -10.10 -13.85 -19.80
N ARG A 456 -10.08 -12.63 -19.24
CA ARG A 456 -10.26 -11.37 -19.96
C ARG A 456 -9.58 -10.23 -19.21
N ASN A 457 -9.35 -9.12 -19.91
CA ASN A 457 -8.95 -7.88 -19.30
C ASN A 457 -10.16 -7.12 -18.69
N PRO A 458 -9.90 -6.18 -17.78
CA PRO A 458 -10.88 -5.19 -17.34
C PRO A 458 -11.32 -4.26 -18.47
N THR A 459 -12.55 -3.79 -18.37
CA THR A 459 -13.04 -2.59 -19.06
C THR A 459 -12.54 -1.33 -18.34
N GLY A 460 -12.69 -0.16 -18.98
CA GLY A 460 -12.33 1.11 -18.36
C GLY A 460 -13.21 1.45 -17.16
N GLU A 461 -14.49 1.10 -17.20
CA GLU A 461 -15.41 1.31 -16.08
C GLU A 461 -15.06 0.42 -14.88
N GLU A 462 -14.74 -0.86 -15.12
CA GLU A 462 -14.31 -1.77 -14.05
C GLU A 462 -12.98 -1.32 -13.42
N PHE A 463 -12.04 -0.76 -14.20
CA PHE A 463 -10.83 -0.13 -13.65
C PHE A 463 -11.16 0.98 -12.64
N VAL A 464 -12.15 1.82 -12.95
CA VAL A 464 -12.58 2.90 -12.08
C VAL A 464 -13.24 2.35 -10.81
N VAL A 465 -14.06 1.30 -10.91
CA VAL A 465 -14.65 0.63 -9.75
C VAL A 465 -13.56 0.12 -8.81
N GLN A 466 -12.57 -0.63 -9.31
CA GLN A 466 -11.44 -1.13 -8.51
C GLN A 466 -10.73 0.01 -7.76
N SER A 467 -10.42 1.09 -8.48
CA SER A 467 -9.70 2.25 -7.94
C SER A 467 -10.49 2.93 -6.83
N ILE A 468 -11.78 3.20 -7.05
CA ILE A 468 -12.64 3.88 -6.08
C ILE A 468 -12.92 3.01 -4.85
N VAL A 469 -13.18 1.71 -5.03
CA VAL A 469 -13.35 0.79 -3.89
C VAL A 469 -12.09 0.77 -3.04
N GLY A 470 -10.90 0.72 -3.66
CA GLY A 470 -9.64 0.86 -2.92
C GLY A 470 -9.55 2.17 -2.13
N ILE A 471 -9.92 3.31 -2.73
CA ILE A 471 -9.93 4.63 -2.08
C ILE A 471 -10.92 4.68 -0.90
N ASN A 472 -12.14 4.20 -1.11
CA ASN A 472 -13.19 4.18 -0.10
C ASN A 472 -12.82 3.28 1.10
N HIS A 473 -11.94 2.31 0.91
CA HIS A 473 -11.41 1.47 1.98
C HIS A 473 -10.04 1.95 2.51
N GLY A 474 -9.78 3.25 2.42
CA GLY A 474 -8.60 3.89 3.02
C GLY A 474 -7.37 3.97 2.11
N GLY A 475 -7.49 3.57 0.85
CA GLY A 475 -6.43 3.69 -0.15
C GLY A 475 -6.05 5.14 -0.42
N LEU A 476 -4.79 5.50 -0.18
CA LEU A 476 -4.27 6.86 -0.40
C LEU A 476 -3.40 6.99 -1.65
N GLY A 477 -3.37 5.94 -2.47
CA GLY A 477 -2.71 5.89 -3.77
C GLY A 477 -3.31 4.77 -4.62
N VAL A 478 -3.23 4.94 -5.94
CA VAL A 478 -3.71 4.03 -6.98
C VAL A 478 -2.59 3.82 -7.99
N VAL A 479 -1.86 2.72 -7.88
CA VAL A 479 -0.72 2.41 -8.77
C VAL A 479 -1.02 1.09 -9.47
N SER A 480 -1.53 1.13 -10.69
CA SER A 480 -2.09 -0.06 -11.36
C SER A 480 -1.04 -0.86 -12.15
N TRP A 481 -1.15 -2.18 -12.16
CA TRP A 481 -0.36 -3.07 -13.02
C TRP A 481 -1.12 -3.35 -14.32
N ASP A 482 -0.63 -2.98 -15.50
CA ASP A 482 0.55 -2.17 -15.82
C ASP A 482 0.36 -1.32 -17.09
N ASP A 483 1.30 -0.41 -17.36
CA ASP A 483 1.35 0.46 -18.54
C ASP A 483 2.55 0.08 -19.43
N PRO A 484 2.36 -0.09 -20.75
CA PRO A 484 1.19 0.25 -21.55
C PRO A 484 -0.03 -0.67 -21.34
N THR A 485 -1.20 -0.05 -21.19
CA THR A 485 -2.50 -0.73 -21.07
C THR A 485 -3.39 -0.51 -22.31
N THR A 486 -4.58 -1.13 -22.32
CA THR A 486 -5.60 -0.92 -23.34
C THR A 486 -6.05 0.54 -23.39
N PRO A 487 -6.48 1.06 -24.56
CA PRO A 487 -6.90 2.46 -24.67
C PRO A 487 -8.08 2.82 -23.77
N GLU A 488 -8.98 1.87 -23.50
CA GLU A 488 -10.18 2.09 -22.67
C GLU A 488 -9.82 2.26 -21.18
N ILE A 489 -8.94 1.39 -20.66
CA ILE A 489 -8.39 1.52 -19.31
C ILE A 489 -7.61 2.83 -19.21
N LYS A 490 -6.74 3.14 -20.19
CA LYS A 490 -5.94 4.36 -20.18
C LYS A 490 -6.80 5.63 -20.16
N ALA A 491 -7.86 5.67 -20.96
CA ALA A 491 -8.79 6.80 -20.99
C ALA A 491 -9.54 6.98 -19.66
N SER A 492 -10.00 5.89 -19.07
CA SER A 492 -10.74 5.93 -17.79
C SER A 492 -9.83 6.28 -16.61
N ALA A 493 -8.60 5.75 -16.60
CA ALA A 493 -7.58 6.11 -15.64
C ALA A 493 -7.19 7.58 -15.72
N SER A 494 -7.02 8.12 -16.95
CA SER A 494 -6.78 9.55 -17.19
C SER A 494 -7.92 10.42 -16.66
N ALA A 495 -9.18 10.05 -16.95
CA ALA A 495 -10.34 10.79 -16.47
C ALA A 495 -10.41 10.83 -14.93
N LEU A 496 -10.18 9.68 -14.27
CA LEU A 496 -10.13 9.59 -12.82
C LEU A 496 -8.96 10.40 -12.23
N ALA A 497 -7.77 10.29 -12.83
CA ALA A 497 -6.58 11.01 -12.39
C ALA A 497 -6.76 12.53 -12.48
N LEU A 498 -7.32 13.04 -13.59
CA LEU A 498 -7.65 14.45 -13.74
C LEU A 498 -8.66 14.91 -12.68
N ALA A 499 -9.70 14.13 -12.39
CA ALA A 499 -10.71 14.48 -11.39
C ALA A 499 -10.16 14.46 -9.94
N LEU A 500 -9.23 13.54 -9.64
CA LEU A 500 -8.56 13.46 -8.35
C LEU A 500 -7.58 14.62 -8.13
N THR A 501 -6.78 14.95 -9.14
CA THR A 501 -5.56 15.76 -8.97
C THR A 501 -5.66 17.17 -9.51
N SER A 502 -6.66 17.46 -10.35
CA SER A 502 -6.73 18.72 -11.09
C SER A 502 -8.16 19.24 -11.24
N GLY A 503 -8.26 20.47 -11.77
CA GLY A 503 -9.54 21.07 -12.15
C GLY A 503 -10.40 21.55 -10.97
N PRO A 504 -11.66 21.91 -11.24
CA PRO A 504 -12.61 22.37 -10.22
C PRO A 504 -13.06 21.24 -9.27
N SER A 505 -12.86 19.97 -9.67
CA SER A 505 -13.21 18.77 -8.92
C SER A 505 -12.26 18.52 -7.76
N ASN A 506 -10.94 18.54 -8.02
CA ASN A 506 -9.82 18.28 -7.08
C ASN A 506 -10.22 17.42 -5.87
N MET A 507 -10.70 16.21 -6.13
CA MET A 507 -11.26 15.34 -5.09
C MET A 507 -10.23 15.02 -3.99
N SER A 508 -8.95 14.96 -4.35
CA SER A 508 -7.86 14.72 -3.39
C SER A 508 -7.76 15.80 -2.30
N ALA A 509 -8.26 17.02 -2.53
CA ALA A 509 -8.30 18.07 -1.51
C ALA A 509 -9.22 17.70 -0.33
N PHE A 510 -10.24 16.87 -0.54
CA PHE A 510 -11.07 16.30 0.53
C PHE A 510 -10.40 15.07 1.13
N ILE A 511 -9.94 14.14 0.28
CA ILE A 511 -9.42 12.83 0.71
C ILE A 511 -8.15 12.98 1.56
N LEU A 512 -7.23 13.88 1.18
CA LEU A 512 -5.90 13.99 1.80
C LEU A 512 -5.84 15.03 2.93
N ASN A 513 -6.91 15.77 3.19
CA ASN A 513 -6.89 16.82 4.21
C ASN A 513 -7.03 16.21 5.62
N PRO A 514 -6.09 16.48 6.55
CA PRO A 514 -6.15 15.92 7.91
C PRO A 514 -7.33 16.45 8.75
N SER A 515 -7.99 17.53 8.33
CA SER A 515 -9.21 18.04 8.96
C SER A 515 -10.49 17.42 8.40
N SER A 516 -10.40 16.60 7.36
CA SER A 516 -11.56 15.90 6.81
C SER A 516 -12.02 14.81 7.77
N THR A 517 -13.34 14.72 7.97
CA THR A 517 -13.95 13.53 8.58
C THR A 517 -14.33 12.53 7.50
N PHE A 518 -14.20 11.24 7.79
CA PHE A 518 -14.44 10.17 6.82
C PHE A 518 -15.51 9.19 7.31
N LYS A 519 -16.36 8.73 6.39
CA LYS A 519 -17.31 7.64 6.62
C LYS A 519 -17.38 6.76 5.37
N GLN A 520 -17.17 5.46 5.55
CA GLN A 520 -17.39 4.43 4.53
C GLN A 520 -18.77 3.78 4.74
N VAL A 521 -19.49 3.51 3.64
CA VAL A 521 -20.76 2.79 3.64
C VAL A 521 -20.82 1.90 2.40
N THR A 522 -21.02 0.59 2.59
CA THR A 522 -21.46 -0.30 1.52
C THR A 522 -22.93 -0.65 1.72
N THR A 523 -23.77 -0.36 0.73
CA THR A 523 -25.21 -0.66 0.77
C THR A 523 -25.48 -2.14 0.54
N THR A 524 -26.66 -2.61 0.95
CA THR A 524 -27.10 -4.00 0.65
C THR A 524 -27.28 -4.24 -0.85
N SER A 525 -27.49 -3.18 -1.63
CA SER A 525 -27.54 -3.20 -3.09
C SER A 525 -26.17 -3.12 -3.76
N GLY A 526 -25.08 -3.25 -2.98
CA GLY A 526 -23.70 -3.38 -3.46
C GLY A 526 -23.07 -2.11 -4.02
N ILE A 527 -23.57 -0.95 -3.62
CA ILE A 527 -22.92 0.34 -3.88
C ILE A 527 -21.95 0.62 -2.73
N ASP A 528 -20.67 0.72 -3.05
CA ASP A 528 -19.61 1.11 -2.14
C ASP A 528 -19.43 2.62 -2.17
N THR A 529 -19.39 3.28 -1.00
CA THR A 529 -19.37 4.75 -0.90
C THR A 529 -18.42 5.23 0.19
N GLY A 530 -17.51 6.13 -0.16
CA GLY A 530 -16.73 6.95 0.77
C GLY A 530 -17.29 8.37 0.84
N MET A 531 -17.35 8.94 2.05
CA MET A 531 -17.75 10.33 2.29
C MET A 531 -16.70 11.10 3.08
N TRP A 532 -16.12 12.13 2.48
CA TRP A 532 -15.15 13.03 3.13
C TRP A 532 -15.77 14.40 3.34
N THR A 533 -15.89 14.83 4.60
CA THR A 533 -16.47 16.13 4.93
C THR A 533 -15.40 17.10 5.39
N LEU A 534 -15.26 18.21 4.66
CA LEU A 534 -14.34 19.32 4.90
C LEU A 534 -15.11 20.64 4.82
N ASP A 535 -15.02 21.48 5.85
CA ASP A 535 -15.65 22.82 5.89
C ASP A 535 -17.15 22.85 5.53
N ARG A 536 -17.91 21.85 6.00
CA ARG A 536 -19.36 21.62 5.71
C ARG A 536 -19.67 21.23 4.26
N LYS A 537 -18.67 20.93 3.44
CA LYS A 537 -18.85 20.27 2.15
C LYS A 537 -18.48 18.82 2.28
N THR A 538 -19.24 17.95 1.63
CA THR A 538 -18.96 16.52 1.61
C THR A 538 -18.71 16.08 0.17
N LEU A 539 -17.55 15.47 -0.06
CA LEU A 539 -17.28 14.66 -1.24
C LEU A 539 -17.89 13.28 -0.99
N LEU A 540 -18.77 12.84 -1.88
CA LEU A 540 -19.29 11.49 -2.01
C LEU A 540 -18.62 10.84 -3.20
N LEU A 541 -17.91 9.73 -2.98
CA LEU A 541 -17.29 8.92 -4.03
C LEU A 541 -17.89 7.52 -3.97
N ALA A 542 -18.59 7.11 -5.02
CA ALA A 542 -19.36 5.87 -5.01
C ALA A 542 -19.13 5.02 -6.26
N SER A 543 -19.21 3.69 -6.08
CA SER A 543 -19.07 2.69 -7.14
C SER A 543 -20.10 1.58 -6.99
N ASN A 544 -20.72 1.18 -8.10
CA ASN A 544 -21.56 -0.01 -8.15
C ASN A 544 -20.72 -1.26 -8.40
N MET A 545 -20.83 -2.25 -7.50
CA MET A 545 -20.06 -3.50 -7.56
C MET A 545 -20.83 -4.70 -8.12
N ASN A 546 -22.09 -4.54 -8.55
CA ASN A 546 -23.02 -5.66 -8.75
C ASN A 546 -23.33 -6.04 -10.21
N TYR A 547 -22.71 -5.41 -11.21
CA TYR A 547 -22.99 -5.65 -12.64
C TYR A 547 -24.47 -5.48 -13.06
N GLU A 548 -25.27 -4.78 -12.25
CA GLU A 548 -26.68 -4.50 -12.50
C GLU A 548 -26.98 -3.05 -12.16
N ASN A 549 -27.90 -2.40 -12.88
CA ASN A 549 -28.27 -1.02 -12.58
C ASN A 549 -28.83 -0.92 -11.17
N THR A 550 -28.39 0.10 -10.43
CA THR A 550 -28.74 0.27 -9.01
C THR A 550 -28.92 1.74 -8.67
N THR A 551 -29.48 2.01 -7.49
CA THR A 551 -29.72 3.37 -7.00
C THR A 551 -29.21 3.49 -5.58
N LEU A 552 -28.42 4.53 -5.33
CA LEU A 552 -27.95 4.94 -4.02
C LEU A 552 -28.93 5.96 -3.47
N GLU A 553 -29.64 5.61 -2.40
CA GLU A 553 -30.54 6.53 -1.71
C GLU A 553 -29.77 7.31 -0.63
N ALA A 554 -30.04 8.61 -0.49
CA ALA A 554 -29.43 9.42 0.58
C ALA A 554 -29.72 8.87 1.99
N ALA A 555 -30.84 8.16 2.14
CA ALA A 555 -31.22 7.48 3.37
C ALA A 555 -30.23 6.36 3.74
N ASP A 556 -29.68 5.63 2.77
CA ASP A 556 -28.70 4.55 3.00
C ASP A 556 -27.39 5.10 3.57
N LEU A 557 -27.06 6.35 3.26
CA LEU A 557 -25.90 7.07 3.78
C LEU A 557 -26.14 7.69 5.17
N GLY A 558 -27.38 7.61 5.68
CA GLY A 558 -27.79 8.20 6.95
C GLY A 558 -28.03 9.71 6.89
N LEU A 559 -28.28 10.28 5.70
CA LEU A 559 -28.54 11.72 5.52
C LEU A 559 -30.02 12.10 5.85
N GLY A 560 -30.88 11.11 6.03
CA GLY A 560 -32.28 11.29 6.42
C GLY A 560 -33.11 12.03 5.36
N SER A 561 -34.23 12.63 5.78
CA SER A 561 -35.18 13.32 4.88
C SER A 561 -34.66 14.63 4.26
N LYS A 562 -33.44 15.05 4.61
CA LYS A 562 -32.81 16.24 4.01
C LYS A 562 -32.16 15.92 2.66
N GLY A 563 -32.04 14.64 2.30
CA GLY A 563 -31.36 14.22 1.07
C GLY A 563 -29.94 14.79 1.02
N PHE A 564 -29.53 15.27 -0.15
CA PHE A 564 -28.24 15.94 -0.35
C PHE A 564 -28.27 17.46 -0.08
N GLY A 565 -29.28 17.98 0.62
CA GLY A 565 -29.22 19.29 1.30
C GLY A 565 -29.03 20.54 0.43
N GLY A 566 -29.26 20.46 -0.88
CA GLY A 566 -29.00 21.56 -1.83
C GLY A 566 -28.63 21.13 -3.26
N GLY A 567 -28.71 19.83 -3.54
CA GLY A 567 -28.36 19.23 -4.82
C GLY A 567 -26.91 18.73 -4.84
N LEU A 568 -26.68 17.69 -5.64
CA LEU A 568 -25.34 17.14 -5.89
C LEU A 568 -24.68 17.89 -7.04
N THR A 569 -23.45 18.34 -6.84
CA THR A 569 -22.58 18.78 -7.94
C THR A 569 -21.74 17.60 -8.38
N GLU A 570 -22.00 17.07 -9.57
CA GLU A 570 -21.15 16.03 -10.16
C GLU A 570 -19.76 16.60 -10.46
N VAL A 571 -18.73 15.91 -9.95
CA VAL A 571 -17.32 16.25 -10.15
C VAL A 571 -16.57 15.15 -10.91
N PHE A 572 -17.17 13.97 -11.02
CA PHE A 572 -16.66 12.82 -11.78
C PHE A 572 -17.79 11.84 -12.10
N CYS A 573 -17.76 11.23 -13.29
CA CYS A 573 -18.66 10.16 -13.70
C CYS A 573 -17.92 9.18 -14.60
N SER A 574 -18.05 7.88 -14.34
CA SER A 574 -17.59 6.79 -15.20
C SER A 574 -18.74 5.81 -15.43
N GLY A 575 -18.98 5.48 -16.69
CA GLY A 575 -20.19 4.77 -17.11
C GLY A 575 -21.46 5.60 -16.93
N LEU A 576 -22.58 4.94 -16.65
CA LEU A 576 -23.84 5.62 -16.37
C LEU A 576 -23.88 6.04 -14.89
N CYS A 577 -23.88 7.34 -14.64
CA CYS A 577 -24.22 7.91 -13.34
C CYS A 577 -25.19 9.09 -13.54
N SER A 578 -26.20 9.21 -12.70
CA SER A 578 -27.18 10.29 -12.76
C SER A 578 -27.62 10.69 -11.36
N ALA A 579 -27.31 11.92 -10.97
CA ALA A 579 -27.71 12.47 -9.68
C ALA A 579 -29.10 13.12 -9.72
N GLY A 580 -29.90 12.82 -8.70
CA GLY A 580 -31.11 13.55 -8.33
C GLY A 580 -30.97 14.19 -6.95
N ASP A 581 -32.05 14.79 -6.44
CA ASP A 581 -32.04 15.50 -5.16
C ASP A 581 -31.90 14.56 -3.94
N GLU A 582 -32.39 13.33 -4.07
CA GLU A 582 -32.43 12.33 -2.99
C GLU A 582 -31.71 11.02 -3.32
N SER A 583 -31.31 10.82 -4.58
CA SER A 583 -30.71 9.57 -5.03
C SER A 583 -29.71 9.74 -6.16
N VAL A 584 -28.83 8.76 -6.34
CA VAL A 584 -27.92 8.65 -7.48
C VAL A 584 -28.12 7.30 -8.15
N VAL A 585 -28.40 7.31 -9.45
CA VAL A 585 -28.56 6.08 -10.24
C VAL A 585 -27.24 5.73 -10.89
N PHE A 586 -26.81 4.48 -10.74
CA PHE A 586 -25.62 3.92 -11.37
C PHE A 586 -25.97 2.81 -12.35
N GLY A 587 -25.26 2.76 -13.48
CA GLY A 587 -25.24 1.61 -14.39
C GLY A 587 -24.54 0.41 -13.77
N SER A 588 -24.49 -0.72 -14.49
CA SER A 588 -23.96 -2.01 -14.02
C SER A 588 -22.61 -1.96 -13.30
N VAL A 589 -21.67 -1.14 -13.76
CA VAL A 589 -20.37 -0.87 -13.11
C VAL A 589 -20.07 0.63 -13.09
N GLY A 590 -21.14 1.44 -12.92
CA GLY A 590 -21.02 2.89 -12.87
C GLY A 590 -20.38 3.38 -11.57
N SER A 591 -19.59 4.44 -11.69
CA SER A 591 -18.98 5.14 -10.55
C SER A 591 -19.13 6.64 -10.70
N GLY A 592 -19.15 7.36 -9.58
CA GLY A 592 -19.29 8.81 -9.60
C GLY A 592 -18.73 9.50 -8.36
N GLY A 593 -18.29 10.73 -8.57
CA GLY A 593 -17.86 11.65 -7.52
C GLY A 593 -18.80 12.86 -7.50
N PHE A 594 -19.31 13.22 -6.33
CA PHE A 594 -20.26 14.30 -6.16
C PHE A 594 -19.92 15.14 -4.92
N VAL A 595 -20.18 16.44 -4.98
CA VAL A 595 -20.01 17.35 -3.83
C VAL A 595 -21.35 17.96 -3.45
N PHE A 596 -21.67 17.93 -2.17
CA PHE A 596 -22.86 18.59 -1.59
C PHE A 596 -22.51 19.32 -0.29
N SER A 597 -23.44 20.14 0.20
CA SER A 597 -23.30 20.85 1.48
C SER A 597 -24.06 20.10 2.58
N ALA A 598 -23.39 19.81 3.69
CA ALA A 598 -23.94 19.07 4.83
C ALA A 598 -24.74 19.96 5.80
#